data_AF-A0A2U2X556-F1
#
_entry.id   AF-A0A2U2X556-F1
#
_cell.length_a   1.000
_cell.length_b   1.000
_cell.length_c   1.000
_cell.angle_alpha   90.00
_cell.angle_beta   90.00
_cell.angle_gamma   90.00
#
_symmetry.space_group_name_H-M   'P 1'
#
loop_
_entity.id
_entity.type
_entity.pdbx_description
1 polymer ?
#
loop_
_entity_poly.entity_id
_entity_poly.type
_entity_poly.pdbx_seq_one_letter_code
_entity_poly.pdbx_strand_id
1 'polypeptide(L)'
;MAITARYSFIALLFTLLKFHGNSQFLGGKFDGSSNALLATNNCNSISVSPFSGGINGGFAKAHFGNVCNAIAVSPFSGGVADGYAGSRFGDTCYSISVNPFSGGIADGFSNIRYGDSCNAITITPFAGGLADGFSSFQTTNEICYSISVSPFSGGNADGFAQFSHIVVDPETCTPLIPLPINLLYFDAIKEIDRVRTKWVTLSERDNDYFTVEKSTDGYNWKSLGKINGAGNSTYEIEYTLYDLEPEIGFQYYRLKQTDFNGDYEYSTIKSVLFEEENTYSITVFPNPTHGNINMSVSGKALKNSTITIFSSLGKTVYHFENFSGNNKTFDLSRFERGIYFLRVIDNNESKVFRIIKQ
;
A
#
# COMPACT_ATOMS: atom_id res chain seq x y z
N MET A 1 23.00 -59.54 8.92
CA MET A 1 23.65 -59.45 10.25
C MET A 1 23.51 -57.99 10.69
N ALA A 2 22.54 -57.69 11.55
CA ALA A 2 22.17 -56.31 11.89
C ALA A 2 23.11 -55.76 12.97
N ILE A 3 23.87 -54.71 12.63
CA ILE A 3 24.70 -53.99 13.59
C ILE A 3 23.83 -52.91 14.23
N THR A 4 23.30 -53.18 15.41
CA THR A 4 22.62 -52.19 16.25
C THR A 4 23.69 -51.35 16.95
N ALA A 5 23.96 -50.15 16.46
CA ALA A 5 24.80 -49.19 17.16
C ALA A 5 23.91 -48.23 17.98
N ARG A 6 23.88 -48.40 19.30
CA ARG A 6 23.28 -47.43 20.24
C ARG A 6 24.37 -46.43 20.64
N TYR A 7 24.22 -45.16 20.26
CA TYR A 7 25.02 -44.07 20.81
C TYR A 7 24.11 -43.13 21.62
N SER A 8 24.30 -43.10 22.93
CA SER A 8 23.73 -42.07 23.82
C SER A 8 24.81 -41.03 24.10
N PHE A 9 24.66 -39.81 23.60
CA PHE A 9 25.52 -38.69 23.99
C PHE A 9 24.82 -37.88 25.09
N ILE A 10 25.35 -37.94 26.32
CA ILE A 10 24.97 -37.04 27.41
C ILE A 10 26.00 -35.91 27.43
N ALA A 11 25.63 -34.73 26.93
CA ALA A 11 26.47 -33.54 27.02
C ALA A 11 26.07 -32.73 28.26
N LEU A 12 26.92 -32.76 29.28
CA LEU A 12 26.78 -32.00 30.53
C LEU A 12 27.91 -30.97 30.56
N LEU A 13 27.73 -29.81 29.92
CA LEU A 13 28.50 -28.60 30.22
C LEU A 13 27.87 -27.35 29.59
N PHE A 14 27.77 -26.28 30.39
CA PHE A 14 27.30 -24.95 30.00
C PHE A 14 28.30 -24.26 29.05
N THR A 15 28.12 -24.40 27.74
CA THR A 15 28.68 -23.50 26.73
C THR A 15 27.84 -23.56 25.46
N LEU A 16 27.63 -22.40 24.82
CA LEU A 16 26.92 -22.22 23.54
C LEU A 16 27.54 -23.09 22.43
N LEU A 17 26.99 -24.28 22.21
CA LEU A 17 27.37 -25.19 21.12
C LEU A 17 26.38 -25.05 19.95
N LYS A 18 26.87 -24.65 18.78
CA LYS A 18 26.18 -24.86 17.49
C LYS A 18 26.39 -26.33 17.10
N PHE A 19 25.32 -27.13 17.08
CA PHE A 19 25.39 -28.52 16.61
C PHE A 19 25.21 -28.58 15.09
N HIS A 20 26.25 -29.02 14.36
CA HIS A 20 26.13 -29.49 12.98
C HIS A 20 26.25 -31.02 13.00
N GLY A 21 25.16 -31.75 12.78
CA GLY A 21 25.20 -33.20 12.65
C GLY A 21 25.62 -33.59 11.24
N ASN A 22 26.79 -34.21 11.09
CA ASN A 22 27.17 -34.89 9.84
C ASN A 22 26.26 -36.11 9.61
N SER A 23 26.01 -36.48 8.35
CA SER A 23 25.23 -37.68 8.00
C SER A 23 25.87 -38.95 8.54
N GLN A 24 25.11 -39.67 9.37
CA GLN A 24 25.55 -40.91 10.02
C GLN A 24 25.61 -42.08 9.02
N PHE A 25 24.81 -42.02 7.96
CA PHE A 25 24.74 -43.02 6.90
C PHE A 25 24.96 -42.35 5.55
N LEU A 26 26.03 -42.76 4.85
CA LEU A 26 26.45 -42.18 3.57
C LEU A 26 25.79 -42.82 2.33
N GLY A 27 24.86 -43.77 2.54
CA GLY A 27 24.06 -44.42 1.49
C GLY A 27 24.40 -45.87 1.15
N GLY A 28 23.38 -46.63 0.67
CA GLY A 28 23.46 -48.05 0.31
C GLY A 28 22.15 -48.66 -0.22
N LYS A 29 22.14 -49.97 -0.51
CA LYS A 29 20.97 -50.74 -1.02
C LYS A 29 19.97 -51.14 0.09
N PHE A 30 20.38 -50.99 1.35
CA PHE A 30 19.59 -51.24 2.57
C PHE A 30 20.22 -50.43 3.71
N ASP A 31 19.65 -49.27 4.04
CA ASP A 31 20.19 -48.42 5.11
C ASP A 31 19.49 -48.68 6.45
N GLY A 32 20.25 -48.62 7.55
CA GLY A 32 19.83 -49.01 8.90
C GLY A 32 18.83 -48.06 9.57
N SER A 33 18.67 -48.18 10.90
CA SER A 33 17.80 -47.30 11.70
C SER A 33 18.63 -46.31 12.53
N SER A 34 18.22 -45.03 12.54
CA SER A 34 18.77 -43.99 13.41
C SER A 34 17.71 -43.50 14.41
N ASN A 35 18.09 -43.36 15.67
CA ASN A 35 17.28 -42.71 16.71
C ASN A 35 18.10 -41.63 17.39
N ALA A 36 17.75 -40.36 17.17
CA ALA A 36 18.39 -39.20 17.77
C ALA A 36 17.57 -38.70 18.96
N LEU A 37 18.17 -38.65 20.14
CA LEU A 37 17.60 -38.07 21.36
C LEU A 37 18.44 -36.85 21.76
N LEU A 38 17.86 -35.66 21.70
CA LEU A 38 18.48 -34.40 22.13
C LEU A 38 17.71 -33.88 23.35
N ALA A 39 18.23 -34.14 24.55
CA ALA A 39 17.60 -33.84 25.84
C ALA A 39 18.14 -32.57 26.51
N THR A 40 18.57 -31.57 25.74
CA THR A 40 19.12 -30.31 26.26
C THR A 40 18.03 -29.25 26.42
N ASN A 41 18.04 -28.55 27.56
CA ASN A 41 17.00 -27.58 27.93
C ASN A 41 16.99 -26.29 27.10
N ASN A 42 18.02 -26.01 26.30
CA ASN A 42 18.09 -24.83 25.42
C ASN A 42 18.98 -25.11 24.20
N CYS A 43 18.46 -24.92 22.98
CA CYS A 43 19.24 -24.99 21.74
C CYS A 43 18.97 -23.80 20.82
N ASN A 44 20.05 -23.15 20.34
CA ASN A 44 19.95 -21.95 19.50
C ASN A 44 19.79 -22.25 18.00
N SER A 45 20.39 -23.33 17.50
CA SER A 45 20.11 -23.87 16.17
C SER A 45 20.61 -25.31 16.03
N ILE A 46 19.80 -26.21 15.47
CA ILE A 46 20.19 -27.60 15.17
C ILE A 46 19.81 -27.94 13.73
N SER A 47 20.77 -28.47 12.97
CA SER A 47 20.51 -29.19 11.72
C SER A 47 20.78 -30.68 11.92
N VAL A 48 19.79 -31.53 11.64
CA VAL A 48 19.90 -32.99 11.76
C VAL A 48 19.55 -33.66 10.44
N SER A 49 20.54 -34.30 9.82
CA SER A 49 20.40 -35.07 8.58
C SER A 49 21.10 -36.42 8.72
N PRO A 50 20.49 -37.46 9.32
CA PRO A 50 21.15 -38.72 9.59
C PRO A 50 21.51 -39.51 8.32
N PHE A 51 20.82 -39.28 7.19
CA PHE A 51 21.02 -40.04 5.94
C PHE A 51 21.32 -39.11 4.77
N SER A 52 22.34 -39.46 3.96
CA SER A 52 22.69 -38.72 2.74
C SER A 52 22.14 -39.34 1.44
N GLY A 53 21.34 -40.43 1.53
CA GLY A 53 20.58 -41.01 0.42
C GLY A 53 20.93 -42.44 -0.04
N GLY A 54 20.01 -43.17 -0.70
CA GLY A 54 20.18 -44.59 -1.11
C GLY A 54 19.01 -45.20 -1.93
N ILE A 55 19.04 -46.53 -2.18
CA ILE A 55 17.93 -47.30 -2.81
C ILE A 55 17.26 -48.15 -1.70
N ASN A 56 16.00 -47.87 -1.36
CA ASN A 56 15.25 -48.41 -0.20
C ASN A 56 15.75 -47.91 1.18
N GLY A 57 15.20 -46.79 1.64
CA GLY A 57 15.62 -46.04 2.82
C GLY A 57 15.25 -46.65 4.18
N GLY A 58 16.03 -46.25 5.19
CA GLY A 58 15.95 -46.69 6.58
C GLY A 58 14.91 -45.95 7.45
N PHE A 59 14.86 -46.27 8.75
CA PHE A 59 13.95 -45.67 9.74
C PHE A 59 14.68 -44.60 10.58
N ALA A 60 14.21 -43.35 10.54
CA ALA A 60 14.73 -42.24 11.33
C ALA A 60 13.70 -41.78 12.37
N LYS A 61 14.09 -41.69 13.64
CA LYS A 61 13.30 -41.02 14.69
C LYS A 61 14.15 -39.97 15.40
N ALA A 62 13.60 -38.78 15.60
CA ALA A 62 14.22 -37.71 16.35
C ALA A 62 13.28 -37.22 17.47
N HIS A 63 13.83 -37.01 18.66
CA HIS A 63 13.12 -36.36 19.77
C HIS A 63 13.95 -35.21 20.31
N PHE A 64 13.33 -34.03 20.38
CA PHE A 64 13.92 -32.79 20.84
C PHE A 64 13.26 -32.35 22.16
N GLY A 65 14.06 -31.85 23.10
CA GLY A 65 13.64 -31.38 24.41
C GLY A 65 12.83 -30.08 24.41
N ASN A 66 12.63 -29.49 25.60
CA ASN A 66 11.52 -28.59 25.91
C ASN A 66 11.60 -27.18 25.28
N VAL A 67 12.80 -26.62 24.99
CA VAL A 67 12.94 -25.27 24.42
C VAL A 67 13.97 -25.25 23.29
N CYS A 68 13.52 -24.95 22.07
CA CYS A 68 14.39 -24.86 20.88
C CYS A 68 14.08 -23.63 20.01
N ASN A 69 15.10 -22.83 19.71
CA ASN A 69 14.91 -21.54 19.03
C ASN A 69 14.89 -21.63 17.49
N ALA A 70 15.59 -22.60 16.90
CA ALA A 70 15.55 -22.86 15.45
C ALA A 70 15.94 -24.31 15.15
N ILE A 71 15.07 -25.09 14.49
CA ILE A 71 15.42 -26.45 14.03
C ILE A 71 15.13 -26.59 12.54
N ALA A 72 16.15 -27.00 11.78
CA ALA A 72 16.00 -27.54 10.44
C ALA A 72 16.22 -29.06 10.51
N VAL A 73 15.15 -29.85 10.37
CA VAL A 73 15.27 -31.32 10.34
C VAL A 73 15.06 -31.78 8.91
N SER A 74 16.12 -32.30 8.30
CA SER A 74 16.08 -32.93 6.99
C SER A 74 16.74 -34.30 7.09
N PRO A 75 16.02 -35.29 7.65
CA PRO A 75 16.56 -36.59 7.95
C PRO A 75 17.00 -37.35 6.70
N PHE A 76 16.44 -37.05 5.52
CA PHE A 76 16.79 -37.65 4.25
C PHE A 76 17.09 -36.56 3.22
N SER A 77 18.26 -36.65 2.58
CA SER A 77 18.71 -35.67 1.59
C SER A 77 18.63 -36.12 0.12
N GLY A 78 17.86 -37.17 -0.21
CA GLY A 78 17.79 -37.70 -1.58
C GLY A 78 17.73 -39.23 -1.68
N GLY A 79 16.96 -39.83 -2.61
CA GLY A 79 17.02 -41.29 -2.85
C GLY A 79 15.95 -41.89 -3.77
N VAL A 80 16.01 -43.22 -3.97
CA VAL A 80 14.94 -44.03 -4.57
C VAL A 80 14.24 -44.80 -3.46
N ALA A 81 13.00 -44.43 -3.12
CA ALA A 81 12.20 -44.97 -2.02
C ALA A 81 12.78 -44.67 -0.63
N ASP A 82 12.61 -43.44 -0.15
CA ASP A 82 13.06 -43.04 1.19
C ASP A 82 12.12 -43.60 2.28
N GLY A 83 12.66 -43.87 3.48
CA GLY A 83 11.97 -44.60 4.54
C GLY A 83 11.09 -43.74 5.46
N TYR A 84 10.85 -44.20 6.69
CA TYR A 84 10.00 -43.49 7.66
C TYR A 84 10.80 -42.42 8.43
N ALA A 85 10.26 -41.20 8.50
CA ALA A 85 10.75 -40.10 9.34
C ALA A 85 9.76 -39.77 10.47
N GLY A 86 10.19 -39.85 11.73
CA GLY A 86 9.38 -39.43 12.88
C GLY A 86 10.08 -38.36 13.71
N SER A 87 9.47 -37.18 13.88
CA SER A 87 10.02 -36.12 14.73
C SER A 87 9.04 -35.74 15.84
N ARG A 88 9.52 -35.65 17.08
CA ARG A 88 8.75 -35.11 18.22
C ARG A 88 9.47 -33.93 18.85
N PHE A 89 8.84 -32.76 18.86
CA PHE A 89 9.33 -31.54 19.50
C PHE A 89 8.66 -31.37 20.88
N GLY A 90 9.39 -30.76 21.83
CA GLY A 90 8.90 -30.41 23.17
C GLY A 90 8.11 -29.10 23.21
N ASP A 91 7.88 -28.60 24.43
CA ASP A 91 6.78 -27.70 24.77
C ASP A 91 6.85 -26.26 24.22
N THR A 92 8.01 -25.72 23.84
CA THR A 92 8.11 -24.33 23.30
C THR A 92 9.14 -24.22 22.17
N CYS A 93 8.70 -23.88 20.95
CA CYS A 93 9.59 -23.69 19.79
C CYS A 93 9.36 -22.37 19.02
N TYR A 94 10.44 -21.70 18.61
CA TYR A 94 10.36 -20.34 18.01
C TYR A 94 10.42 -20.29 16.49
N SER A 95 11.09 -21.24 15.83
CA SER A 95 11.05 -21.38 14.37
C SER A 95 11.45 -22.79 13.97
N ILE A 96 10.60 -23.47 13.20
CA ILE A 96 10.93 -24.79 12.68
C ILE A 96 10.60 -24.81 11.18
N SER A 97 11.62 -25.13 10.38
CA SER A 97 11.47 -25.52 8.98
C SER A 97 11.76 -27.02 8.91
N VAL A 98 10.71 -27.85 8.82
CA VAL A 98 10.90 -29.29 8.66
C VAL A 98 10.74 -29.61 7.19
N ASN A 99 11.84 -30.05 6.58
CA ASN A 99 11.88 -30.60 5.23
C ASN A 99 12.33 -32.05 5.37
N PRO A 100 11.44 -32.97 5.77
CA PRO A 100 11.79 -34.35 6.06
C PRO A 100 12.41 -35.06 4.84
N PHE A 101 12.11 -34.59 3.63
CA PHE A 101 12.68 -35.08 2.38
C PHE A 101 13.03 -33.88 1.49
N SER A 102 14.30 -33.78 1.09
CA SER A 102 14.74 -32.76 0.12
C SER A 102 14.70 -33.25 -1.34
N GLY A 103 13.92 -34.30 -1.61
CA GLY A 103 13.57 -34.81 -2.95
C GLY A 103 14.02 -36.24 -3.26
N GLY A 104 13.44 -36.87 -4.30
CA GLY A 104 13.66 -38.28 -4.67
C GLY A 104 12.70 -38.81 -5.75
N ILE A 105 12.84 -40.09 -6.14
CA ILE A 105 11.90 -40.75 -7.08
C ILE A 105 10.63 -41.25 -6.37
N ALA A 106 10.72 -41.55 -5.08
CA ALA A 106 9.62 -41.96 -4.22
C ALA A 106 9.93 -41.60 -2.77
N ASP A 107 9.19 -40.67 -2.17
CA ASP A 107 9.45 -40.20 -0.81
C ASP A 107 8.61 -40.98 0.22
N GLY A 108 9.14 -41.10 1.43
CA GLY A 108 8.59 -41.97 2.47
C GLY A 108 7.47 -41.39 3.31
N PHE A 109 7.18 -42.03 4.45
CA PHE A 109 6.16 -41.57 5.41
C PHE A 109 6.79 -40.65 6.45
N SER A 110 6.22 -39.46 6.66
CA SER A 110 6.60 -38.57 7.78
C SER A 110 5.49 -38.42 8.82
N ASN A 111 5.87 -38.48 10.10
CA ASN A 111 5.00 -38.13 11.22
C ASN A 111 5.70 -37.14 12.14
N ILE A 112 5.12 -35.95 12.26
CA ILE A 112 5.66 -34.89 13.09
C ILE A 112 4.65 -34.55 14.18
N ARG A 113 5.13 -34.55 15.43
CA ARG A 113 4.38 -34.12 16.62
C ARG A 113 5.07 -32.95 17.28
N TYR A 114 4.33 -31.88 17.54
CA TYR A 114 4.80 -30.73 18.31
C TYR A 114 4.22 -30.79 19.73
N GLY A 115 4.99 -30.27 20.69
CA GLY A 115 4.52 -29.99 22.05
C GLY A 115 3.81 -28.65 22.13
N ASP A 116 3.50 -28.24 23.36
CA ASP A 116 2.34 -27.41 23.69
C ASP A 116 2.36 -25.90 23.29
N SER A 117 3.44 -25.36 22.69
CA SER A 117 3.46 -23.95 22.20
C SER A 117 4.47 -23.70 21.05
N CYS A 118 4.06 -22.96 20.00
CA CYS A 118 4.91 -22.60 18.86
C CYS A 118 4.61 -21.18 18.32
N ASN A 119 5.65 -20.34 18.15
CA ASN A 119 5.48 -18.96 17.68
C ASN A 119 5.37 -18.83 16.15
N ALA A 120 6.10 -19.66 15.40
CA ALA A 120 6.02 -19.71 13.94
C ALA A 120 6.41 -21.10 13.43
N ILE A 121 5.55 -21.69 12.60
CA ILE A 121 5.84 -22.98 11.96
C ILE A 121 5.79 -22.82 10.44
N THR A 122 6.92 -23.10 9.78
CA THR A 122 6.97 -23.28 8.33
C THR A 122 7.11 -24.77 8.06
N ILE A 123 6.08 -25.40 7.51
CA ILE A 123 6.10 -26.82 7.18
C ILE A 123 6.10 -26.96 5.67
N THR A 124 7.23 -27.44 5.17
CA THR A 124 7.37 -27.92 3.79
C THR A 124 7.78 -29.38 3.87
N PRO A 125 6.84 -30.32 4.00
CA PRO A 125 7.15 -31.74 4.14
C PRO A 125 7.93 -32.30 2.92
N PHE A 126 7.73 -31.72 1.74
CA PHE A 126 8.38 -32.18 0.52
C PHE A 126 8.85 -30.98 -0.31
N ALA A 127 10.17 -30.92 -0.55
CA ALA A 127 10.78 -29.91 -1.43
C ALA A 127 10.79 -30.30 -2.93
N GLY A 128 10.20 -31.46 -3.26
CA GLY A 128 9.87 -31.91 -4.63
C GLY A 128 10.56 -33.20 -5.08
N GLY A 129 9.85 -33.99 -5.89
CA GLY A 129 10.29 -35.29 -6.44
C GLY A 129 9.38 -35.81 -7.58
N LEU A 130 9.65 -37.02 -8.09
CA LEU A 130 8.78 -37.65 -9.13
C LEU A 130 7.51 -38.28 -8.54
N ALA A 131 7.52 -38.66 -7.26
CA ALA A 131 6.36 -39.16 -6.51
C ALA A 131 6.54 -38.89 -5.01
N ASP A 132 5.70 -38.02 -4.45
CA ASP A 132 5.80 -37.65 -3.03
C ASP A 132 5.00 -38.62 -2.14
N GLY A 133 5.45 -38.79 -0.89
CA GLY A 133 4.91 -39.75 0.08
C GLY A 133 3.69 -39.26 0.88
N PHE A 134 3.46 -39.87 2.05
CA PHE A 134 2.39 -39.46 2.98
C PHE A 134 2.98 -38.68 4.16
N SER A 135 2.38 -37.55 4.51
CA SER A 135 2.72 -36.79 5.73
C SER A 135 1.52 -36.65 6.66
N SER A 136 1.72 -36.97 7.94
CA SER A 136 0.74 -36.72 9.01
C SER A 136 1.32 -35.75 10.02
N PHE A 137 0.55 -34.70 10.30
CA PHE A 137 0.87 -33.67 11.27
C PHE A 137 -0.14 -33.65 12.43
N GLN A 138 0.37 -33.57 13.66
CA GLN A 138 -0.44 -33.46 14.87
C GLN A 138 0.14 -32.39 15.81
N THR A 139 -0.68 -31.41 16.19
CA THR A 139 -0.44 -30.47 17.29
C THR A 139 -1.21 -30.89 18.53
N THR A 140 -0.60 -30.74 19.71
CA THR A 140 -1.31 -30.83 20.99
C THR A 140 -1.88 -29.45 21.33
N ASN A 141 -3.16 -29.43 21.69
CA ASN A 141 -4.00 -28.27 22.05
C ASN A 141 -3.24 -27.01 22.53
N GLU A 142 -3.04 -26.02 21.65
CA GLU A 142 -3.34 -24.58 21.81
C GLU A 142 -2.48 -23.68 20.89
N ILE A 143 -3.10 -22.55 20.52
CA ILE A 143 -2.70 -21.36 19.75
C ILE A 143 -1.34 -21.36 19.02
N CYS A 144 -1.40 -21.33 17.69
CA CYS A 144 -0.28 -20.92 16.81
C CYS A 144 -0.45 -19.47 16.32
N TYR A 145 0.61 -18.66 16.37
CA TYR A 145 0.58 -17.23 15.98
C TYR A 145 0.84 -16.98 14.48
N SER A 146 1.53 -17.89 13.80
CA SER A 146 1.68 -17.90 12.34
C SER A 146 1.96 -19.31 11.83
N ILE A 147 1.24 -19.73 10.79
CA ILE A 147 1.39 -21.05 10.16
C ILE A 147 1.56 -20.84 8.65
N SER A 148 2.71 -21.24 8.11
CA SER A 148 2.91 -21.37 6.68
C SER A 148 3.08 -22.84 6.33
N VAL A 149 2.07 -23.41 5.67
CA VAL A 149 2.06 -24.81 5.26
C VAL A 149 2.08 -24.83 3.74
N SER A 150 3.19 -25.27 3.18
CA SER A 150 3.32 -25.56 1.74
C SER A 150 3.63 -27.05 1.66
N PRO A 151 2.60 -27.91 1.68
CA PRO A 151 2.77 -29.35 1.85
C PRO A 151 3.59 -29.97 0.72
N PHE A 152 3.56 -29.33 -0.46
CA PHE A 152 4.29 -29.72 -1.65
C PHE A 152 4.86 -28.44 -2.28
N SER A 153 6.17 -28.41 -2.57
CA SER A 153 6.78 -27.35 -3.36
C SER A 153 7.41 -27.91 -4.64
N GLY A 154 6.56 -28.50 -5.50
CA GLY A 154 6.92 -28.97 -6.85
C GLY A 154 6.95 -30.50 -7.00
N GLY A 155 6.85 -31.00 -8.25
CA GLY A 155 6.86 -32.43 -8.59
C GLY A 155 5.90 -32.79 -9.74
N ASN A 156 5.96 -34.04 -10.24
CA ASN A 156 5.02 -34.56 -11.26
C ASN A 156 3.84 -35.34 -10.65
N ALA A 157 3.93 -35.78 -9.39
CA ALA A 157 2.88 -36.49 -8.67
C ALA A 157 2.92 -36.10 -7.19
N ASP A 158 1.94 -35.30 -6.77
CA ASP A 158 1.83 -34.80 -5.40
C ASP A 158 1.30 -35.91 -4.48
N GLY A 159 1.85 -35.99 -3.26
CA GLY A 159 1.49 -36.97 -2.24
C GLY A 159 0.21 -36.61 -1.49
N PHE A 160 0.01 -37.19 -0.30
CA PHE A 160 -1.14 -36.86 0.56
C PHE A 160 -0.66 -36.33 1.93
N ALA A 161 -1.19 -35.18 2.33
CA ALA A 161 -0.91 -34.56 3.63
C ALA A 161 -2.20 -34.45 4.46
N GLN A 162 -2.15 -34.91 5.71
CA GLN A 162 -3.24 -34.77 6.67
C GLN A 162 -2.83 -33.89 7.85
N PHE A 163 -3.68 -32.91 8.14
CA PHE A 163 -3.56 -32.04 9.31
C PHE A 163 -4.69 -32.34 10.29
N SER A 164 -4.37 -32.40 11.59
CA SER A 164 -5.37 -32.59 12.64
C SER A 164 -5.02 -31.74 13.86
N HIS A 165 -6.04 -31.20 14.53
CA HIS A 165 -5.93 -30.44 15.79
C HIS A 165 -5.17 -29.10 15.72
N ILE A 166 -5.25 -28.36 14.60
CA ILE A 166 -4.73 -26.98 14.53
C ILE A 166 -5.75 -26.03 15.16
N VAL A 167 -5.38 -25.39 16.27
CA VAL A 167 -6.16 -24.30 16.90
C VAL A 167 -5.41 -22.99 16.61
N VAL A 168 -6.02 -22.12 15.81
CA VAL A 168 -5.49 -20.79 15.50
C VAL A 168 -6.23 -19.78 16.36
N ASP A 169 -5.50 -18.89 17.05
CA ASP A 169 -6.12 -17.79 17.79
C ASP A 169 -6.58 -16.70 16.81
N PRO A 170 -7.89 -16.43 16.71
CA PRO A 170 -8.42 -15.42 15.81
C PRO A 170 -8.00 -13.98 16.19
N GLU A 171 -7.62 -13.71 17.44
CA GLU A 171 -7.18 -12.38 17.87
C GLU A 171 -5.75 -12.07 17.43
N THR A 172 -4.88 -13.08 17.35
CA THR A 172 -3.46 -12.90 16.98
C THR A 172 -3.13 -13.29 15.54
N CYS A 173 -3.99 -14.07 14.90
CA CYS A 173 -3.84 -14.48 13.51
C CYS A 173 -4.61 -13.58 12.53
N THR A 174 -4.80 -12.31 12.90
CA THR A 174 -5.16 -11.29 11.92
C THR A 174 -3.98 -11.14 10.95
N PRO A 175 -4.20 -11.20 9.62
CA PRO A 175 -3.12 -10.95 8.69
C PRO A 175 -2.46 -9.60 9.02
N LEU A 176 -1.15 -9.60 9.28
CA LEU A 176 -0.28 -8.41 9.19
C LEU A 176 -0.10 -8.01 7.73
N ILE A 177 -1.18 -8.02 6.96
CA ILE A 177 -1.32 -7.08 5.87
C ILE A 177 -1.87 -5.87 6.60
N PRO A 178 -1.08 -4.81 6.89
CA PRO A 178 -1.73 -3.53 7.13
C PRO A 178 -2.54 -3.35 5.84
N LEU A 179 -3.86 -3.53 5.88
CA LEU A 179 -4.64 -3.04 4.77
C LEU A 179 -4.38 -1.54 4.85
N PRO A 180 -3.65 -0.95 3.88
CA PRO A 180 -3.53 0.49 3.85
C PRO A 180 -4.95 1.04 3.86
N ILE A 181 -5.10 2.24 4.43
CA ILE A 181 -6.36 2.99 4.35
C ILE A 181 -6.97 2.79 2.97
N ASN A 182 -8.22 2.34 2.94
CA ASN A 182 -8.96 2.21 1.71
C ASN A 182 -9.45 3.60 1.30
N LEU A 183 -8.57 4.37 0.67
CA LEU A 183 -8.91 5.63 0.02
C LEU A 183 -9.89 5.31 -1.10
N LEU A 184 -11.14 5.73 -0.94
CA LEU A 184 -12.17 5.52 -1.96
C LEU A 184 -11.86 6.34 -3.20
N TYR A 185 -11.59 7.63 -2.99
CA TYR A 185 -11.12 8.54 -4.03
C TYR A 185 -10.50 9.81 -3.46
N PHE A 186 -9.71 10.47 -4.30
CA PHE A 186 -9.24 11.84 -4.13
C PHE A 186 -9.59 12.61 -5.41
N ASP A 187 -10.12 13.82 -5.27
CA ASP A 187 -10.47 14.69 -6.39
C ASP A 187 -10.09 16.15 -6.13
N ALA A 188 -9.88 16.90 -7.21
CA ALA A 188 -9.59 18.33 -7.19
C ALA A 188 -10.51 19.04 -8.18
N ILE A 189 -11.33 19.96 -7.67
CA ILE A 189 -12.44 20.56 -8.43
C ILE A 189 -12.23 22.07 -8.48
N LYS A 190 -12.20 22.63 -9.70
CA LYS A 190 -12.18 24.08 -9.92
C LYS A 190 -13.47 24.71 -9.40
N GLU A 191 -13.33 25.72 -8.56
CA GLU A 191 -14.37 26.70 -8.22
C GLU A 191 -13.98 28.07 -8.81
N ILE A 192 -14.82 29.10 -8.64
CA ILE A 192 -14.66 30.40 -9.33
C ILE A 192 -13.29 31.04 -9.03
N ASP A 193 -12.87 31.04 -7.77
CA ASP A 193 -11.68 31.75 -7.27
C ASP A 193 -10.70 30.82 -6.53
N ARG A 194 -10.97 29.51 -6.49
CA ARG A 194 -10.25 28.53 -5.67
C ARG A 194 -10.32 27.14 -6.27
N VAL A 195 -9.51 26.22 -5.76
CA VAL A 195 -9.65 24.79 -6.05
C VAL A 195 -10.02 24.06 -4.76
N ARG A 196 -11.10 23.29 -4.81
CA ARG A 196 -11.52 22.44 -3.70
C ARG A 196 -10.99 21.03 -3.92
N THR A 197 -10.13 20.58 -3.01
CA THR A 197 -9.72 19.18 -2.94
C THR A 197 -10.64 18.43 -1.99
N LYS A 198 -11.05 17.22 -2.37
CA LYS A 198 -11.96 16.38 -1.61
C LYS A 198 -11.49 14.93 -1.66
N TRP A 199 -11.52 14.25 -0.52
CA TRP A 199 -11.27 12.81 -0.48
C TRP A 199 -12.14 12.12 0.56
N VAL A 200 -12.30 10.83 0.35
CA VAL A 200 -13.12 9.96 1.18
C VAL A 200 -12.33 8.69 1.50
N THR A 201 -12.28 8.32 2.76
CA THR A 201 -11.74 7.05 3.26
C THR A 201 -12.89 6.13 3.64
N LEU A 202 -12.84 4.84 3.30
CA LEU A 202 -13.84 3.86 3.76
C LEU A 202 -13.55 3.35 5.18
N SER A 203 -12.27 3.33 5.54
CA SER A 203 -11.76 2.92 6.85
C SER A 203 -10.33 3.45 7.01
N GLU A 204 -9.96 3.84 8.22
CA GLU A 204 -8.63 4.31 8.57
C GLU A 204 -8.00 3.39 9.61
N ARG A 205 -6.70 3.13 9.47
CA ARG A 205 -5.94 2.39 10.48
C ARG A 205 -4.56 3.02 10.63
N ASP A 206 -4.20 3.30 11.87
CA ASP A 206 -2.92 3.91 12.25
C ASP A 206 -2.56 5.21 11.47
N ASN A 207 -3.59 5.93 11.02
CA ASN A 207 -3.46 7.15 10.22
C ASN A 207 -3.20 8.38 11.09
N ASP A 208 -2.04 9.01 10.95
CA ASP A 208 -1.77 10.26 11.66
C ASP A 208 -2.43 11.43 10.92
N TYR A 209 -2.17 11.56 9.62
CA TYR A 209 -2.68 12.69 8.85
C TYR A 209 -2.61 12.53 7.33
N PHE A 210 -3.35 13.41 6.67
CA PHE A 210 -3.25 13.67 5.25
C PHE A 210 -2.54 15.00 4.98
N THR A 211 -1.72 15.02 3.95
CA THR A 211 -1.12 16.22 3.37
C THR A 211 -1.58 16.36 1.93
N VAL A 212 -2.19 17.48 1.60
CA VAL A 212 -2.49 17.83 0.20
C VAL A 212 -1.27 18.51 -0.37
N GLU A 213 -0.76 17.99 -1.48
CA GLU A 213 0.38 18.56 -2.19
C GLU A 213 -0.06 19.10 -3.55
N LYS A 214 0.53 20.21 -3.95
CA LYS A 214 0.27 20.92 -5.21
C LYS A 214 1.55 21.05 -6.02
N SER A 215 1.43 20.98 -7.34
CA SER A 215 2.52 21.18 -8.30
C SER A 215 2.00 21.87 -9.56
N THR A 216 2.84 22.67 -10.21
CA THR A 216 2.54 23.34 -11.48
C THR A 216 3.19 22.63 -12.68
N ASP A 217 4.13 21.71 -12.42
CA ASP A 217 4.89 20.97 -13.43
C ASP A 217 4.73 19.44 -13.32
N GLY A 218 4.10 18.95 -12.24
CA GLY A 218 3.93 17.53 -11.95
C GLY A 218 5.15 16.85 -11.32
N TYR A 219 6.27 17.57 -11.14
CA TYR A 219 7.53 17.05 -10.62
C TYR A 219 7.91 17.66 -9.27
N ASN A 220 7.76 18.98 -9.13
CA ASN A 220 8.07 19.73 -7.92
C ASN A 220 6.79 19.95 -7.11
N TRP A 221 6.70 19.32 -5.95
CA TRP A 221 5.52 19.32 -5.10
C TRP A 221 5.73 20.21 -3.87
N LYS A 222 4.71 21.01 -3.55
CA LYS A 222 4.64 21.86 -2.35
C LYS A 222 3.46 21.41 -1.50
N SER A 223 3.63 21.38 -0.18
CA SER A 223 2.53 21.14 0.75
C SER A 223 1.58 22.33 0.75
N LEU A 224 0.31 22.07 0.43
CA LEU A 224 -0.78 23.04 0.49
C LEU A 224 -1.36 23.11 1.90
N GLY A 225 -1.47 21.96 2.58
CA GLY A 225 -1.95 21.89 3.95
C GLY A 225 -2.05 20.47 4.48
N LYS A 226 -2.25 20.36 5.80
CA LYS A 226 -2.29 19.12 6.56
C LYS A 226 -3.64 19.02 7.28
N ILE A 227 -4.28 17.85 7.22
CA ILE A 227 -5.49 17.54 7.98
C ILE A 227 -5.25 16.26 8.77
N ASN A 228 -5.55 16.29 10.07
CA ASN A 228 -5.41 15.11 10.91
C ASN A 228 -6.36 14.00 10.44
N GLY A 229 -5.84 12.78 10.42
CA GLY A 229 -6.63 11.57 10.22
C GLY A 229 -7.50 11.27 11.44
N ALA A 230 -8.35 10.26 11.32
CA ALA A 230 -9.13 9.73 12.45
C ALA A 230 -8.29 8.83 13.37
N GLY A 231 -7.03 8.52 13.04
CA GLY A 231 -6.25 7.48 13.70
C GLY A 231 -6.73 6.10 13.28
N ASN A 232 -7.91 5.73 13.75
CA ASN A 232 -8.59 4.48 13.40
C ASN A 232 -10.08 4.73 13.14
N SER A 233 -10.61 4.24 12.03
CA SER A 233 -12.03 4.29 11.69
C SER A 233 -12.47 3.06 10.90
N THR A 234 -13.74 2.68 11.07
CA THR A 234 -14.39 1.58 10.35
C THR A 234 -15.58 2.04 9.51
N TYR A 235 -15.74 3.36 9.38
CA TYR A 235 -16.82 4.01 8.64
C TYR A 235 -16.25 5.06 7.70
N GLU A 236 -17.06 5.45 6.73
CA GLU A 236 -16.70 6.43 5.72
C GLU A 236 -16.46 7.82 6.35
N ILE A 237 -15.32 8.44 6.05
CA ILE A 237 -15.02 9.81 6.46
C ILE A 237 -14.66 10.66 5.25
N GLU A 238 -15.31 11.82 5.14
CA GLU A 238 -15.08 12.79 4.10
C GLU A 238 -14.23 13.96 4.62
N TYR A 239 -13.23 14.35 3.83
CA TYR A 239 -12.33 15.46 4.10
C TYR A 239 -12.31 16.44 2.94
N THR A 240 -12.00 17.70 3.24
CA THR A 240 -11.92 18.76 2.23
C THR A 240 -10.85 19.78 2.61
N LEU A 241 -10.11 20.26 1.61
CA LEU A 241 -9.14 21.35 1.75
C LEU A 241 -9.20 22.27 0.54
N TYR A 242 -9.10 23.58 0.76
CA TYR A 242 -9.17 24.60 -0.28
C TYR A 242 -7.80 25.20 -0.61
N ASP A 243 -7.48 25.24 -1.89
CA ASP A 243 -6.43 26.08 -2.45
C ASP A 243 -7.02 27.46 -2.79
N LEU A 244 -6.75 28.46 -1.95
CA LEU A 244 -7.33 29.81 -2.07
C LEU A 244 -6.59 30.70 -3.06
N GLU A 245 -5.38 30.30 -3.47
CA GLU A 245 -4.54 31.07 -4.40
C GLU A 245 -4.01 30.15 -5.51
N PRO A 246 -4.90 29.57 -6.35
CA PRO A 246 -4.47 28.78 -7.49
C PRO A 246 -3.75 29.67 -8.51
N GLU A 247 -2.56 29.27 -8.93
CA GLU A 247 -1.85 29.92 -10.04
C GLU A 247 -2.55 29.59 -11.36
N ILE A 248 -2.47 30.51 -12.32
CA ILE A 248 -3.08 30.36 -13.64
C ILE A 248 -2.37 29.24 -14.43
N GLY A 249 -3.15 28.37 -15.06
CA GLY A 249 -2.66 27.26 -15.89
C GLY A 249 -3.01 25.89 -15.32
N PHE A 250 -2.31 24.86 -15.78
CA PHE A 250 -2.48 23.51 -15.25
C PHE A 250 -1.87 23.39 -13.87
N GLN A 251 -2.69 22.93 -12.93
CA GLN A 251 -2.32 22.63 -11.56
C GLN A 251 -2.54 21.15 -11.28
N TYR A 252 -1.61 20.53 -10.57
CA TYR A 252 -1.65 19.13 -10.20
C TYR A 252 -1.74 19.01 -8.70
N TYR A 253 -2.63 18.14 -8.23
CA TYR A 253 -2.86 17.87 -6.83
C TYR A 253 -2.73 16.38 -6.56
N ARG A 254 -2.15 16.04 -5.41
CA ARG A 254 -2.14 14.67 -4.90
C ARG A 254 -2.34 14.68 -3.39
N LEU A 255 -2.84 13.58 -2.87
CA LEU A 255 -2.94 13.34 -1.44
C LEU A 255 -1.75 12.50 -1.01
N LYS A 256 -1.11 12.88 0.09
CA LYS A 256 -0.13 12.07 0.79
C LYS A 256 -0.71 11.70 2.14
N GLN A 257 -0.96 10.43 2.36
CA GLN A 257 -1.36 9.90 3.65
C GLN A 257 -0.12 9.51 4.43
N THR A 258 -0.06 9.80 5.73
CA THR A 258 1.07 9.46 6.59
C THR A 258 0.58 8.79 7.86
N ASP A 259 1.14 7.62 8.15
CA ASP A 259 0.79 6.81 9.31
C ASP A 259 1.62 7.25 10.53
N PHE A 260 1.24 6.79 11.74
CA PHE A 260 1.95 7.16 12.98
C PHE A 260 3.41 6.73 13.03
N ASN A 261 3.80 5.72 12.25
CA ASN A 261 5.18 5.26 12.13
C ASN A 261 6.01 6.08 11.11
N GLY A 262 5.37 7.02 10.38
CA GLY A 262 5.99 7.86 9.37
C GLY A 262 5.98 7.29 7.94
N ASP A 263 5.47 6.07 7.75
CA ASP A 263 5.23 5.53 6.42
C ASP A 263 4.15 6.35 5.71
N TYR A 264 4.21 6.39 4.37
CA TYR A 264 3.28 7.18 3.59
C TYR A 264 2.95 6.56 2.24
N GLU A 265 1.77 6.89 1.74
CA GLU A 265 1.28 6.52 0.42
C GLU A 265 0.71 7.75 -0.29
N TYR A 266 0.79 7.75 -1.63
CA TYR A 266 0.22 8.81 -2.46
C TYR A 266 -1.04 8.32 -3.19
N SER A 267 -2.02 9.21 -3.30
CA SER A 267 -3.14 9.01 -4.23
C SER A 267 -2.73 9.20 -5.68
N THR A 268 -3.64 8.86 -6.60
CA THR A 268 -3.52 9.27 -8.00
C THR A 268 -3.52 10.80 -8.13
N ILE A 269 -2.71 11.32 -9.03
CA ILE A 269 -2.65 12.76 -9.33
C ILE A 269 -3.92 13.22 -10.03
N LYS A 270 -4.43 14.39 -9.62
CA LYS A 270 -5.55 15.09 -10.25
C LYS A 270 -5.08 16.41 -10.85
N SER A 271 -5.46 16.69 -12.08
CA SER A 271 -5.15 17.95 -12.75
C SER A 271 -6.37 18.86 -12.82
N VAL A 272 -6.14 20.15 -12.63
CA VAL A 272 -7.13 21.21 -12.75
C VAL A 272 -6.54 22.31 -13.62
N LEU A 273 -7.25 22.69 -14.68
CA LEU A 273 -6.89 23.87 -15.46
C LEU A 273 -7.57 25.09 -14.83
N PHE A 274 -6.76 25.94 -14.18
CA PHE A 274 -7.24 27.17 -13.57
C PHE A 274 -7.00 28.33 -14.54
N GLU A 275 -8.00 28.63 -15.36
CA GLU A 275 -7.95 29.76 -16.29
C GLU A 275 -8.36 31.04 -15.58
N GLU A 276 -7.77 32.16 -16.00
CA GLU A 276 -8.20 33.47 -15.56
C GLU A 276 -9.62 33.70 -16.07
N GLU A 277 -10.63 33.50 -15.22
CA GLU A 277 -11.98 33.84 -15.60
C GLU A 277 -12.07 35.37 -15.74
N ASN A 278 -12.24 35.85 -16.98
CA ASN A 278 -12.66 37.22 -17.27
C ASN A 278 -14.14 37.42 -16.90
N THR A 279 -14.55 36.95 -15.72
CA THR A 279 -15.89 37.14 -15.17
C THR A 279 -15.98 38.54 -14.59
N TYR A 280 -16.04 39.52 -15.49
CA TYR A 280 -16.47 40.87 -15.18
C TYR A 280 -17.76 41.20 -15.94
N SER A 281 -18.69 41.84 -15.24
CA SER A 281 -19.90 42.41 -15.83
C SER A 281 -19.77 43.93 -15.88
N ILE A 282 -20.08 44.52 -17.03
CA ILE A 282 -20.08 45.98 -17.20
C ILE A 282 -21.53 46.44 -17.23
N THR A 283 -21.83 47.47 -16.43
CA THR A 283 -23.11 48.17 -16.41
C THR A 283 -22.90 49.62 -16.80
N VAL A 284 -23.84 50.19 -17.56
CA VAL A 284 -23.81 51.59 -18.00
C VAL A 284 -25.11 52.26 -17.60
N PHE A 285 -25.03 53.30 -16.77
CA PHE A 285 -26.20 53.97 -16.20
C PHE A 285 -25.95 55.47 -15.90
N PRO A 286 -26.98 56.32 -15.86
CA PRO A 286 -28.35 56.02 -16.26
C PRO A 286 -28.48 55.87 -17.78
N ASN A 287 -29.44 55.06 -18.22
CA ASN A 287 -29.79 54.90 -19.62
C ASN A 287 -31.31 54.69 -19.74
N PRO A 288 -32.09 55.67 -20.22
CA PRO A 288 -31.66 56.91 -20.88
C PRO A 288 -30.93 57.92 -19.98
N THR A 289 -30.18 58.86 -20.58
CA THR A 289 -29.41 59.92 -19.91
C THR A 289 -29.73 61.31 -20.48
N HIS A 290 -29.55 62.36 -19.67
CA HIS A 290 -29.57 63.77 -20.11
C HIS A 290 -28.16 64.32 -20.41
N GLY A 291 -27.10 63.51 -20.23
CA GLY A 291 -25.72 63.92 -20.50
C GLY A 291 -24.71 63.06 -19.75
N ASN A 292 -24.86 62.90 -18.44
CA ASN A 292 -23.88 62.17 -17.63
C ASN A 292 -24.19 60.67 -17.61
N ILE A 293 -23.17 59.84 -17.88
CA ILE A 293 -23.25 58.39 -17.76
C ILE A 293 -22.06 57.86 -16.96
N ASN A 294 -22.30 56.78 -16.23
CA ASN A 294 -21.31 56.03 -15.49
C ASN A 294 -21.23 54.62 -16.07
N MET A 295 -20.01 54.17 -16.31
CA MET A 295 -19.68 52.78 -16.54
C MET A 295 -19.15 52.21 -15.23
N SER A 296 -19.72 51.09 -14.77
CA SER A 296 -19.24 50.35 -13.60
C SER A 296 -18.98 48.90 -13.96
N VAL A 297 -17.82 48.40 -13.51
CA VAL A 297 -17.34 47.04 -13.69
C VAL A 297 -17.47 46.33 -12.34
N SER A 298 -18.21 45.23 -12.32
CA SER A 298 -18.29 44.32 -11.17
C SER A 298 -17.50 43.05 -11.47
N GLY A 299 -16.82 42.50 -10.47
CA GLY A 299 -15.87 41.40 -10.63
C GLY A 299 -14.44 41.91 -10.85
N LYS A 300 -13.70 41.24 -11.75
CA LYS A 300 -12.31 41.60 -12.06
C LYS A 300 -12.21 43.00 -12.68
N ALA A 301 -11.28 43.80 -12.17
CA ALA A 301 -10.99 45.12 -12.71
C ALA A 301 -10.49 45.03 -14.15
N LEU A 302 -10.93 45.95 -15.00
CA LEU A 302 -10.36 46.13 -16.33
C LEU A 302 -8.88 46.52 -16.20
N LYS A 303 -8.02 45.94 -17.04
CA LYS A 303 -6.59 46.22 -17.11
C LYS A 303 -6.17 46.41 -18.56
N ASN A 304 -5.55 47.54 -18.87
CA ASN A 304 -5.11 47.91 -20.22
C ASN A 304 -6.20 47.81 -21.31
N SER A 305 -7.46 48.09 -20.95
CA SER A 305 -8.60 47.95 -21.85
C SER A 305 -8.80 49.22 -22.69
N THR A 306 -9.39 49.08 -23.88
CA THR A 306 -9.75 50.23 -24.74
C THR A 306 -11.24 50.54 -24.59
N ILE A 307 -11.57 51.80 -24.28
CA ILE A 307 -12.95 52.27 -24.21
C ILE A 307 -13.19 53.28 -25.32
N THR A 308 -14.23 53.07 -26.13
CA THR A 308 -14.62 54.00 -27.19
C THR A 308 -16.12 54.28 -27.09
N ILE A 309 -16.51 55.56 -27.16
CA ILE A 309 -17.91 55.96 -27.35
C ILE A 309 -18.03 56.55 -28.74
N PHE A 310 -19.03 56.10 -29.50
CA PHE A 310 -19.31 56.62 -30.84
C PHE A 310 -20.81 56.82 -31.07
N SER A 311 -21.17 57.76 -31.94
CA SER A 311 -22.57 58.01 -32.31
C SER A 311 -23.10 56.93 -33.26
N SER A 312 -24.41 56.93 -33.52
CA SER A 312 -25.04 56.07 -34.53
C SER A 312 -24.50 56.23 -35.96
N LEU A 313 -23.81 57.34 -36.24
CA LEU A 313 -23.14 57.59 -37.52
C LEU A 313 -21.66 57.12 -37.53
N GLY A 314 -21.20 56.47 -36.46
CA GLY A 314 -19.82 56.01 -36.31
C GLY A 314 -18.81 57.10 -35.92
N LYS A 315 -19.27 58.32 -35.64
CA LYS A 315 -18.39 59.41 -35.19
C LYS A 315 -17.94 59.13 -33.75
N THR A 316 -16.63 58.97 -33.55
CA THR A 316 -16.03 58.83 -32.22
C THR A 316 -16.21 60.10 -31.39
N VAL A 317 -16.71 59.91 -30.17
CA VAL A 317 -17.00 60.93 -29.16
C VAL A 317 -15.92 60.92 -28.09
N TYR A 318 -15.60 59.72 -27.61
CA TYR A 318 -14.53 59.46 -26.66
C TYR A 318 -13.72 58.25 -27.09
N HIS A 319 -12.43 58.30 -26.83
CA HIS A 319 -11.52 57.19 -27.03
C HIS A 319 -10.46 57.21 -25.93
N PHE A 320 -10.34 56.10 -25.21
CA PHE A 320 -9.37 55.90 -24.14
C PHE A 320 -8.66 54.58 -24.40
N GLU A 321 -7.34 54.64 -24.48
CA GLU A 321 -6.47 53.46 -24.49
C GLU A 321 -5.93 53.20 -23.09
N ASN A 322 -5.54 51.95 -22.82
CA ASN A 322 -4.91 51.52 -21.58
C ASN A 322 -5.70 51.86 -20.30
N PHE A 323 -7.04 51.84 -20.36
CA PHE A 323 -7.87 52.05 -19.19
C PHE A 323 -7.68 50.91 -18.19
N SER A 324 -7.43 51.27 -16.93
CA SER A 324 -7.39 50.33 -15.82
C SER A 324 -8.24 50.86 -14.68
N GLY A 325 -9.18 50.06 -14.19
CA GLY A 325 -10.07 50.43 -13.09
C GLY A 325 -11.50 49.91 -13.22
N ASN A 326 -12.33 50.24 -12.23
CA ASN A 326 -13.68 49.68 -12.11
C ASN A 326 -14.78 50.65 -12.51
N ASN A 327 -14.51 51.97 -12.50
CA ASN A 327 -15.54 52.97 -12.76
C ASN A 327 -14.99 54.05 -13.70
N LYS A 328 -15.84 54.55 -14.61
CA LYS A 328 -15.55 55.70 -15.44
C LYS A 328 -16.82 56.50 -15.71
N THR A 329 -16.75 57.81 -15.49
CA THR A 329 -17.83 58.74 -15.83
C THR A 329 -17.54 59.40 -17.17
N PHE A 330 -18.57 59.57 -17.98
CA PHE A 330 -18.51 60.29 -19.25
C PHE A 330 -19.57 61.39 -19.27
N ASP A 331 -19.19 62.54 -19.80
CA ASP A 331 -20.07 63.70 -19.95
C ASP A 331 -20.44 63.88 -21.42
N LEU A 332 -21.65 63.43 -21.77
CA LEU A 332 -22.20 63.59 -23.10
C LEU A 332 -22.97 64.91 -23.29
N SER A 333 -23.01 65.81 -22.30
CA SER A 333 -23.87 67.02 -22.32
C SER A 333 -23.65 67.88 -23.57
N ARG A 334 -22.39 68.01 -24.01
CA ARG A 334 -21.94 68.79 -25.18
C ARG A 334 -22.29 68.20 -26.55
N PHE A 335 -22.77 66.95 -26.61
CA PHE A 335 -23.08 66.27 -27.87
C PHE A 335 -24.57 66.29 -28.18
N GLU A 336 -24.97 65.98 -29.41
CA GLU A 336 -26.38 66.03 -29.81
C GLU A 336 -27.22 64.93 -29.13
N ARG A 337 -28.53 65.13 -29.03
CA ARG A 337 -29.47 64.10 -28.58
C ARG A 337 -29.50 62.96 -29.59
N GLY A 338 -29.60 61.72 -29.13
CA GLY A 338 -29.57 60.57 -30.03
C GLY A 338 -29.01 59.30 -29.38
N ILE A 339 -28.67 58.34 -30.23
CA ILE A 339 -28.15 57.03 -29.83
C ILE A 339 -26.62 57.03 -29.91
N TYR A 340 -25.99 56.55 -28.85
CA TYR A 340 -24.56 56.34 -28.73
C TYR A 340 -24.27 54.88 -28.39
N PHE A 341 -23.07 54.42 -28.70
CA PHE A 341 -22.58 53.10 -28.36
C PHE A 341 -21.27 53.23 -27.59
N LEU A 342 -21.22 52.61 -26.40
CA LEU A 342 -19.99 52.45 -25.63
C LEU A 342 -19.45 51.05 -25.89
N ARG A 343 -18.26 50.99 -26.47
CA ARG A 343 -17.52 49.74 -26.72
C ARG A 343 -16.35 49.65 -25.76
N VAL A 344 -16.25 48.52 -25.06
CA VAL A 344 -15.08 48.14 -24.26
C VAL A 344 -14.40 46.96 -24.94
N ILE A 345 -13.08 47.04 -25.10
CA ILE A 345 -12.25 45.94 -25.58
C ILE A 345 -11.25 45.57 -24.48
N ASP A 346 -11.28 44.33 -24.04
CA ASP A 346 -10.41 43.78 -22.99
C ASP A 346 -9.93 42.38 -23.40
N ASN A 347 -8.61 42.14 -23.44
CA ASN A 347 -8.03 40.85 -23.83
C ASN A 347 -8.66 40.23 -25.10
N ASN A 348 -8.88 41.05 -26.15
CA ASN A 348 -9.56 40.71 -27.41
C ASN A 348 -11.08 40.43 -27.34
N GLU A 349 -11.72 40.48 -26.17
CA GLU A 349 -13.18 40.49 -26.07
C GLU A 349 -13.74 41.89 -26.26
N SER A 350 -14.81 42.02 -27.04
CA SER A 350 -15.51 43.30 -27.22
C SER A 350 -16.94 43.24 -26.69
N LYS A 351 -17.28 44.17 -25.78
CA LYS A 351 -18.64 44.38 -25.27
C LYS A 351 -19.14 45.75 -25.71
N VAL A 352 -20.38 45.81 -26.21
CA VAL A 352 -21.00 47.05 -26.72
C VAL A 352 -22.31 47.34 -25.99
N PHE A 353 -22.46 48.56 -25.49
CA PHE A 353 -23.62 49.03 -24.75
C PHE A 353 -24.28 50.20 -25.49
N ARG A 354 -25.58 50.07 -25.78
CA ARG A 354 -26.37 51.15 -26.39
C ARG A 354 -26.76 52.16 -25.32
N ILE A 355 -26.56 53.45 -25.58
CA ILE A 355 -26.89 54.57 -24.71
C ILE A 355 -27.88 55.49 -25.44
N ILE A 356 -28.95 55.89 -24.77
CA ILE A 356 -29.97 56.81 -25.28
C ILE A 356 -29.80 58.15 -24.57
N LYS A 357 -29.42 59.21 -25.31
CA LYS A 357 -29.35 60.58 -24.80
C LYS A 357 -30.60 61.38 -25.21
N GLN A 358 -31.30 61.93 -24.23
CA GLN A 358 -32.57 62.65 -24.40
C GLN A 358 -32.48 64.17 -24.43
#